data_AF-A0A2H6HSL0-F1
#
_entry.id   AF-A0A2H6HSL0-F1
#
_cell.length_a   1.000
_cell.length_b   1.000
_cell.length_c   1.000
_cell.angle_alpha   90.00
_cell.angle_beta   90.00
_cell.angle_gamma   90.00
#
_symmetry.space_group_name_H-M   'P 1'
#
loop_
_entity.id
_entity.type
_entity.pdbx_description
1 polymer ?
#
loop_
_entity_poly.entity_id
_entity_poly.type
_entity_poly.pdbx_seq_one_letter_code
_entity_poly.pdbx_strand_id
1 'polypeptide(L)' 'MKASRLLRVLTNDPGIGVIRHADAGYDIARETAKREGLVIPRDEAL' A
#
# COMPACT_ATOMS: atom_id res chain seq x y z
N MET A 1 23.25 -0.75 7.33
CA MET A 1 22.45 -2.01 7.35
C MET A 1 21.12 -1.92 8.12
N LYS A 2 21.05 -1.42 9.37
CA LYS A 2 19.77 -1.34 10.13
C LYS A 2 18.73 -0.38 9.55
N ALA A 3 19.12 0.84 9.18
CA ALA A 3 18.20 1.86 8.67
C ALA A 3 17.42 1.42 7.42
N SER A 4 18.08 0.70 6.50
CA SER A 4 17.44 0.15 5.29
C SER A 4 16.38 -0.91 5.60
N ARG A 5 16.59 -1.74 6.64
CA ARG A 5 15.58 -2.71 7.10
C ARG A 5 14.39 -1.99 7.72
N LEU A 6 14.66 -0.98 8.54
CA LEU A 6 13.63 -0.21 9.21
C LEU A 6 12.75 0.54 8.19
N LEU A 7 13.37 1.18 7.19
CA LEU A 7 12.64 1.82 6.09
C LEU A 7 11.71 0.82 5.39
N ARG A 8 12.23 -0.35 4.98
CA ARG A 8 11.39 -1.37 4.32
C ARG A 8 10.22 -1.83 5.18
N VAL A 9 10.45 -2.09 6.47
CA VAL A 9 9.39 -2.57 7.37
C VAL A 9 8.33 -1.50 7.58
N LEU A 10 8.75 -0.27 7.89
CA LEU A 10 7.83 0.83 8.16
C LEU A 10 7.13 1.36 6.90
N THR A 11 7.55 0.98 5.70
CA THR A 11 6.82 1.27 4.46
C THR A 11 5.91 0.11 4.06
N ASN A 12 6.42 -1.13 4.08
CA ASN A 12 5.67 -2.28 3.57
C ASN A 12 4.56 -2.75 4.51
N ASP A 13 4.80 -2.71 5.82
CA ASP A 13 3.82 -3.16 6.83
C ASP A 13 2.53 -2.32 6.86
N PRO A 14 2.59 -0.96 6.88
CA PRO A 14 1.38 -0.17 6.68
C PRO A 14 0.85 -0.27 5.24
N GLY A 15 1.74 -0.37 4.24
CA GLY A 15 1.36 -0.51 2.83
C GLY A 15 0.45 -1.70 2.56
N ILE A 16 0.73 -2.87 3.17
CA ILE A 16 -0.14 -4.03 3.02
C ILE A 16 -1.51 -3.83 3.67
N GLY A 17 -1.59 -3.05 4.74
CA GLY A 17 -2.85 -2.64 5.36
C GLY A 17 -3.71 -1.85 4.37
N VAL A 18 -3.14 -0.85 3.70
CA VAL A 18 -3.84 -0.06 2.67
C VAL A 18 -4.31 -0.95 1.53
N ILE A 19 -3.43 -1.80 0.99
CA ILE A 19 -3.75 -2.72 -0.12
C ILE A 19 -4.91 -3.65 0.25
N ARG A 20 -4.91 -4.22 1.47
CA ARG A 20 -5.99 -5.10 1.95
C ARG A 20 -7.34 -4.39 2.02
N HIS A 21 -7.37 -3.14 2.51
CA HIS A 21 -8.62 -2.38 2.57
C HIS A 21 -9.07 -1.97 1.16
N ALA A 22 -8.15 -1.65 0.26
CA ALA A 22 -8.48 -1.32 -1.12
C ALA A 22 -9.08 -2.53 -1.86
N ASP A 23 -8.50 -3.73 -1.70
CA ASP A 23 -9.02 -4.99 -2.24
C ASP A 23 -10.42 -5.34 -1.66
N ALA A 24 -10.69 -4.95 -0.42
CA ALA A 24 -12.01 -5.08 0.22
C ALA A 24 -13.04 -4.04 -0.25
N GLY A 25 -12.67 -3.11 -1.14
CA GLY A 25 -13.58 -2.12 -1.73
C GLY A 25 -13.69 -0.80 -0.96
N TYR A 26 -12.77 -0.49 -0.05
CA TYR A 26 -12.77 0.80 0.65
C TYR A 26 -12.19 1.91 -0.25
N ASP A 27 -13.02 2.87 -0.66
CA ASP A 27 -12.62 3.96 -1.55
C ASP A 27 -11.46 4.80 -0.99
N ILE A 28 -11.48 5.10 0.31
CA ILE A 28 -10.40 5.82 0.99
C ILE A 28 -9.05 5.10 0.90
N ALA A 29 -9.06 3.76 0.87
CA ALA A 29 -7.86 2.97 0.74
C ALA A 29 -7.35 2.94 -0.70
N ARG A 30 -8.26 2.93 -1.70
CA ARG A 30 -7.89 3.08 -3.13
C ARG A 30 -7.28 4.46 -3.41
N GLU A 31 -7.86 5.51 -2.85
CA GLU A 31 -7.31 6.87 -2.95
C GLU A 31 -5.93 6.98 -2.28
N THR A 32 -5.79 6.37 -1.10
CA THR A 32 -4.50 6.31 -0.39
C THR A 32 -3.47 5.53 -1.21
N ALA A 33 -3.83 4.39 -1.81
CA ALA A 33 -2.94 3.63 -2.66
C ALA A 33 -2.46 4.44 -3.87
N LYS A 34 -3.36 5.20 -4.52
CA LYS A 34 -3.01 6.14 -5.61
C LYS A 34 -2.02 7.20 -5.16
N ARG A 35 -2.31 7.88 -4.03
CA ARG A 35 -1.48 8.97 -3.51
C ARG A 35 -0.08 8.51 -3.13
N GLU A 36 0.03 7.33 -2.53
CA GLU A 36 1.29 6.78 -2.03
C GLU A 36 2.02 5.88 -3.07
N GLY A 37 1.46 5.71 -4.27
CA GLY A 37 2.06 4.89 -5.34
C GLY A 37 2.08 3.39 -5.04
N LEU A 38 1.11 2.88 -4.27
CA LEU A 38 0.99 1.46 -3.94
C LEU A 38 0.34 0.70 -5.10
N VAL A 39 0.98 -0.38 -5.53
CA VAL A 39 0.47 -1.24 -6.59
C VAL A 39 -0.50 -2.27 -6.02
N ILE A 40 -1.73 -2.29 -6.54
CA ILE A 40 -2.75 -3.29 -6.21
C ILE A 40 -2.82 -4.28 -7.38
N PRO A 41 -2.41 -5.55 -7.23
CA PRO A 41 -2.22 -6.47 -8.36
C PRO A 41 -3.46 -6.77 -9.21
N ARG A 42 -4.66 -6.61 -8.66
CA ARG A 42 -5.94 -6.91 -9.33
C ARG A 42 -6.59 -5.68 -9.97
N ASP A 43 -6.09 -4.50 -9.66
CA ASP A 43 -6.60 -3.22 -10.15
C ASP A 43 -5.71 -2.82 -11.35
N GLU A 44 -6.03 -3.30 -12.56
CA GLU A 44 -5.32 -2.95 -13.82
C GLU A 44 -5.53 -1.47 -14.25
N ALA A 45 -6.14 -0.64 -13.39
CA ALA A 45 -6.58 0.73 -13.69
C ALA A 45 -5.85 1.81 -12.87
N LEU A 46 -4.63 1.54 -12.40
CA LEU A 46 -3.73 2.53 -11.79
C LEU A 46 -2.56 2.90 -12.70
#